data_AF-A0A9P7XES0-F1
#
_entry.id   AF-A0A9P7XES0-F1
#
_cell.length_a   1.000
_cell.length_b   1.000
_cell.length_c   1.000
_cell.angle_alpha   90.00
_cell.angle_beta   90.00
_cell.angle_gamma   90.00
#
_symmetry.space_group_name_H-M   'P 1'
#
loop_
_entity.id
_entity.type
_entity.pdbx_description
1 polymer ?
#
loop_
_entity_poly.entity_id
_entity_poly.type
_entity_poly.pdbx_seq_one_letter_code
_entity_poly.pdbx_strand_id
1 'polypeptide(L)'
;MDAFITSLLTVATELQPAVGILKVMWTEYSKIQVNKAKLGDLLDRCKRVISAIDQDLRRRPPLNVKKSIGQLLRHLRFIEQLMRNLAELGFFKSLLQRDDIADRIVKAHQQLTDCLTVFQITTAVDLCEYQEGLNRAQKADQEDLNTKLALLENNGHEILKQFNVFQNQMEAMIAIQHSLRKRVDRSPEERTLEIGLASLKAHTGTKPPEKPPKWTITSYDVEIGELHTK
;
A
#
# COMPACT_ATOMS: atom_id res chain seq x y z
N MET A 1 5.57 -21.77 -2.20
CA MET A 1 5.67 -21.01 -3.46
C MET A 1 5.12 -21.83 -4.62
N ASP A 2 5.51 -23.12 -4.71
CA ASP A 2 5.08 -24.00 -5.80
C ASP A 2 3.57 -24.17 -5.91
N ALA A 3 2.86 -24.54 -4.84
CA ALA A 3 1.41 -24.74 -4.89
C ALA A 3 0.62 -23.52 -5.41
N PHE A 4 1.10 -22.31 -5.12
CA PHE A 4 0.50 -21.05 -5.56
C PHE A 4 0.72 -20.78 -7.06
N ILE A 5 1.91 -21.10 -7.58
CA ILE A 5 2.22 -20.92 -9.01
C ILE A 5 1.56 -22.03 -9.83
N THR A 6 1.52 -23.26 -9.30
CA THR A 6 0.93 -24.42 -9.97
C THR A 6 -0.59 -24.25 -10.16
N SER A 7 -1.32 -23.73 -9.17
CA SER A 7 -2.77 -23.49 -9.31
C SER A 7 -3.12 -22.38 -10.31
N LEU A 8 -2.19 -21.45 -10.57
CA LEU A 8 -2.40 -20.35 -11.50
C LEU A 8 -2.03 -20.70 -12.95
N LEU A 9 -1.32 -21.82 -13.19
CA LEU A 9 -0.97 -22.26 -14.54
C LEU A 9 -2.14 -22.90 -15.28
N THR A 10 -3.17 -23.36 -14.56
CA THR A 10 -4.34 -24.05 -15.14
C THR A 10 -5.45 -23.12 -15.60
N VAL A 11 -5.28 -21.79 -15.48
CA VAL A 11 -6.32 -20.79 -15.78
C VAL A 11 -6.50 -20.63 -17.30
N ALA A 12 -7.72 -20.27 -17.73
CA ALA A 12 -8.07 -19.94 -19.11
C ALA A 12 -7.04 -19.02 -19.77
N THR A 13 -6.77 -19.28 -21.06
CA THR A 13 -5.72 -18.61 -21.83
C THR A 13 -5.85 -17.09 -21.79
N GLU A 14 -7.08 -16.58 -21.77
CA GLU A 14 -7.41 -15.16 -21.74
C GLU A 14 -7.01 -14.47 -20.43
N LEU A 15 -6.84 -15.22 -19.34
CA LEU A 15 -6.45 -14.72 -18.02
C LEU A 15 -4.96 -14.90 -17.72
N GLN A 16 -4.18 -15.53 -18.61
CA GLN A 16 -2.73 -15.67 -18.44
C GLN A 16 -2.00 -14.34 -18.19
N PRO A 17 -2.37 -13.20 -18.82
CA PRO A 17 -1.77 -11.91 -18.48
C PRO A 17 -2.03 -11.49 -17.02
N ALA A 18 -3.19 -11.81 -16.46
CA ALA A 18 -3.53 -11.51 -15.06
C ALA A 18 -2.66 -12.31 -14.09
N VAL A 19 -2.38 -13.58 -14.42
CA VAL A 19 -1.45 -14.44 -13.67
C VAL A 19 -0.03 -13.87 -13.69
N GLY A 20 0.41 -13.36 -14.85
CA GLY A 20 1.71 -12.69 -14.98
C GLY A 20 1.83 -11.50 -14.02
N ILE A 21 0.82 -10.64 -13.98
CA ILE A 21 0.76 -9.48 -13.08
C ILE A 21 0.82 -9.92 -11.60
N LEU A 22 0.03 -10.93 -11.21
CA LEU A 22 0.03 -11.46 -9.84
C LEU A 22 1.41 -11.94 -9.38
N LYS A 23 2.19 -12.58 -10.26
CA LYS A 23 3.56 -13.04 -9.94
C LYS A 23 4.48 -11.86 -9.63
N VAL A 24 4.36 -10.78 -10.38
CA VAL A 24 5.12 -9.55 -10.12
C VAL A 24 4.69 -8.95 -8.78
N MET A 25 3.38 -8.79 -8.55
CA MET A 25 2.86 -8.28 -7.27
C MET A 25 3.40 -9.07 -6.07
N TRP A 26 3.43 -10.40 -6.15
CA TRP A 26 3.96 -11.27 -5.10
C TRP A 26 5.45 -11.04 -4.84
N THR A 27 6.22 -10.79 -5.91
CA THR A 27 7.65 -10.49 -5.81
C THR A 27 7.86 -9.16 -5.08
N GLU A 28 7.07 -8.14 -5.40
CA GLU A 28 7.13 -6.83 -4.74
C GLU A 28 6.66 -6.90 -3.29
N TYR A 29 5.62 -7.69 -2.99
CA TYR A 29 5.11 -7.90 -1.63
C TYR A 29 6.18 -8.29 -0.62
N SER A 30 7.15 -9.13 -1.05
CA SER A 30 8.23 -9.59 -0.19
C SER A 30 9.15 -8.46 0.31
N LYS A 31 9.23 -7.35 -0.44
CA LYS A 31 10.09 -6.19 -0.16
C LYS A 31 9.40 -5.12 0.68
N ILE A 32 8.07 -5.07 0.67
CA ILE A 32 7.28 -4.06 1.37
C ILE A 32 7.49 -4.20 2.88
N GLN A 33 7.63 -3.08 3.61
CA GLN A 33 7.92 -3.12 5.05
C GLN A 33 6.72 -2.85 5.96
N VAL A 34 5.70 -2.15 5.46
CA VAL A 34 4.51 -1.73 6.22
C VAL A 34 3.23 -2.10 5.50
N ASN A 35 2.09 -2.14 6.20
CA ASN A 35 0.78 -2.54 5.67
C ASN A 35 0.78 -3.94 5.03
N LYS A 36 1.62 -4.85 5.54
CA LYS A 36 1.77 -6.20 4.96
C LYS A 36 0.48 -6.98 5.03
N ALA A 37 -0.26 -6.93 6.13
CA ALA A 37 -1.48 -7.69 6.28
C ALA A 37 -2.55 -7.24 5.28
N LYS A 38 -2.76 -5.93 5.13
CA LYS A 38 -3.69 -5.36 4.13
C LYS A 38 -3.32 -5.73 2.70
N LEU A 39 -2.03 -5.63 2.35
CA LEU A 39 -1.57 -5.96 1.00
C LEU A 39 -1.60 -7.47 0.73
N GLY A 40 -1.37 -8.29 1.76
CA GLY A 40 -1.55 -9.74 1.70
C GLY A 40 -3.00 -10.12 1.41
N ASP A 41 -3.96 -9.51 2.13
CA ASP A 41 -5.38 -9.73 1.86
C ASP A 41 -5.78 -9.25 0.45
N LEU A 42 -5.25 -8.09 0.00
CA LEU A 42 -5.46 -7.60 -1.36
C LEU A 42 -4.96 -8.58 -2.43
N LEU A 43 -3.76 -9.14 -2.25
CA LEU A 43 -3.21 -10.18 -3.13
C LEU A 43 -4.10 -11.42 -3.16
N ASP A 44 -4.52 -11.91 -2.00
CA ASP A 44 -5.39 -13.09 -1.91
C ASP A 44 -6.76 -12.82 -2.52
N ARG A 45 -7.25 -11.59 -2.42
CA ARG A 45 -8.45 -11.16 -3.12
C ARG A 45 -8.29 -11.13 -4.64
N CYS A 46 -7.18 -10.61 -5.16
CA CYS A 46 -6.89 -10.68 -6.60
C CYS A 46 -6.91 -12.12 -7.12
N LYS A 47 -6.35 -13.08 -6.36
CA LYS A 47 -6.38 -14.51 -6.70
C LYS A 47 -7.81 -15.07 -6.75
N ARG A 48 -8.61 -14.77 -5.73
CA ARG A 48 -10.02 -15.19 -5.65
C ARG A 48 -10.82 -14.64 -6.82
N VAL A 49 -10.66 -13.35 -7.15
CA VAL A 49 -11.30 -12.70 -8.30
C VAL A 49 -10.94 -13.40 -9.62
N ILE A 50 -9.65 -13.63 -9.87
CA ILE A 50 -9.20 -14.31 -11.09
C ILE A 50 -9.77 -15.73 -11.17
N SER A 51 -9.79 -16.45 -10.05
CA SER A 51 -10.33 -17.82 -9.99
C SER A 51 -11.84 -17.86 -10.24
N ALA A 52 -12.59 -16.90 -9.67
CA ALA A 52 -14.03 -16.79 -9.88
C ALA A 52 -14.35 -16.47 -11.34
N ILE A 53 -13.59 -15.56 -11.96
CA ILE A 53 -13.73 -15.23 -13.38
C ILE A 53 -13.38 -16.43 -14.25
N ASP A 54 -12.31 -17.18 -13.95
CA ASP A 54 -11.96 -18.41 -14.68
C ASP A 54 -13.09 -19.44 -14.66
N GLN A 55 -13.66 -19.67 -13.48
CA GLN A 55 -14.78 -20.59 -13.32
C GLN A 55 -16.01 -20.13 -14.12
N ASP A 56 -16.30 -18.84 -14.11
CA ASP A 56 -17.41 -18.26 -14.88
C ASP A 56 -17.17 -18.35 -16.39
N LEU A 57 -15.97 -18.02 -16.87
CA LEU A 57 -15.58 -18.12 -18.28
C LEU A 57 -15.75 -19.55 -18.83
N ARG A 58 -15.40 -20.57 -18.03
CA ARG A 58 -15.58 -21.98 -18.41
C ARG A 58 -17.04 -22.41 -18.44
N ARG A 59 -17.88 -21.84 -17.58
CA ARG A 59 -19.32 -22.17 -17.51
C ARG A 59 -20.11 -21.45 -18.58
N ARG A 60 -19.87 -20.15 -18.74
CA ARG A 60 -20.61 -19.27 -19.63
C ARG A 60 -19.73 -18.07 -20.02
N PRO A 61 -19.12 -18.09 -21.22
CA PRO A 61 -18.39 -16.94 -21.71
C PRO A 61 -19.32 -15.71 -21.82
N PRO A 62 -18.98 -14.56 -21.20
CA PRO A 62 -19.78 -13.35 -21.33
C PRO A 62 -19.75 -12.83 -22.77
N LEU A 63 -20.82 -12.16 -23.21
CA LEU A 63 -20.93 -11.59 -24.57
C LEU A 63 -19.74 -10.69 -24.97
N ASN A 64 -19.11 -10.03 -24.00
CA ASN A 64 -18.00 -9.09 -24.21
C ASN A 64 -16.72 -9.48 -23.43
N VAL A 65 -16.35 -10.77 -23.40
CA VAL A 65 -15.17 -11.32 -22.69
C VAL A 65 -13.94 -10.40 -22.76
N LYS A 66 -13.54 -9.98 -23.96
CA LYS A 66 -12.33 -9.18 -24.18
C LYS A 66 -12.37 -7.84 -23.44
N LYS A 67 -13.51 -7.17 -23.42
CA LYS A 67 -13.67 -5.87 -22.75
C LYS A 67 -13.61 -6.04 -21.22
N SER A 68 -14.30 -7.05 -20.69
CA SER A 68 -14.32 -7.34 -19.26
C SER A 68 -12.94 -7.74 -18.74
N ILE A 69 -12.22 -8.60 -19.48
CA ILE A 69 -10.84 -8.97 -19.16
C ILE A 69 -9.90 -7.77 -19.27
N GLY A 70 -10.04 -6.94 -20.31
CA GLY A 70 -9.26 -5.70 -20.43
C GLY A 70 -9.46 -4.75 -19.24
N GLN A 71 -10.67 -4.69 -18.67
CA GLN A 71 -10.93 -3.94 -17.44
C GLN A 71 -10.24 -4.56 -16.23
N LEU A 72 -10.35 -5.88 -16.03
CA LEU A 72 -9.63 -6.60 -14.97
C LEU A 72 -8.12 -6.32 -15.01
N LEU A 73 -7.50 -6.43 -16.20
CA LEU A 73 -6.07 -6.21 -16.36
C LEU A 73 -5.65 -4.78 -15.98
N ARG A 74 -6.48 -3.77 -16.26
CA ARG A 74 -6.21 -2.39 -15.84
C ARG A 74 -6.23 -2.24 -14.32
N HIS A 75 -7.21 -2.84 -13.65
CA HIS A 75 -7.29 -2.80 -12.19
C HIS A 75 -6.14 -3.57 -11.53
N LEU A 76 -5.75 -4.72 -12.08
CA LEU A 76 -4.57 -5.45 -11.60
C LEU A 76 -3.29 -4.64 -11.81
N ARG A 77 -3.11 -3.96 -12.95
CA ARG A 77 -1.94 -3.08 -13.15
C ARG A 77 -1.89 -1.91 -12.17
N PHE A 78 -3.04 -1.32 -11.84
CA PHE A 78 -3.11 -0.29 -10.80
C PHE A 78 -2.60 -0.82 -9.45
N ILE A 79 -3.03 -2.01 -9.06
CA ILE A 79 -2.60 -2.65 -7.81
C ILE A 79 -1.10 -3.01 -7.87
N GLU A 80 -0.62 -3.48 -9.02
CA GLU A 80 0.78 -3.80 -9.22
C GLU A 80 1.66 -2.56 -9.04
N GLN A 81 1.26 -1.45 -9.65
CA GLN A 81 1.96 -0.18 -9.52
C GLN A 81 1.93 0.34 -8.09
N LEU A 82 0.78 0.23 -7.40
CA LEU A 82 0.67 0.55 -5.98
C LEU A 82 1.70 -0.26 -5.17
N MET A 83 1.80 -1.57 -5.38
CA MET A 83 2.72 -2.44 -4.65
C MET A 83 4.19 -2.15 -4.97
N ARG A 84 4.53 -1.88 -6.23
CA ARG A 84 5.89 -1.45 -6.63
C ARG A 84 6.27 -0.16 -5.91
N ASN A 85 5.40 0.84 -5.93
CA ASN A 85 5.66 2.12 -5.25
C ASN A 85 5.85 1.93 -3.74
N LEU A 86 5.06 1.04 -3.12
CA LEU A 86 5.18 0.72 -1.69
C LEU A 86 6.44 -0.10 -1.37
N ALA A 87 6.92 -0.94 -2.29
CA ALA A 87 8.14 -1.71 -2.13
C ALA A 87 9.39 -0.82 -2.15
N GLU A 88 9.34 0.27 -2.92
CA GLU A 88 10.39 1.29 -2.98
C GLU A 88 10.28 2.34 -1.86
N LEU A 89 9.14 2.38 -1.16
CA LEU A 89 8.88 3.37 -0.12
C LEU A 89 9.63 3.01 1.17
N GLY A 90 10.54 3.89 1.59
CA GLY A 90 11.19 3.77 2.89
C GLY A 90 10.19 3.90 4.05
N PHE A 91 10.56 3.37 5.22
CA PHE A 91 9.73 3.38 6.43
C PHE A 91 9.22 4.79 6.78
N PHE A 92 10.11 5.79 6.74
CA PHE A 92 9.76 7.17 7.09
C PHE A 92 8.71 7.78 6.15
N LYS A 93 8.90 7.67 4.83
CA LYS A 93 7.91 8.19 3.87
C LYS A 93 6.58 7.43 3.99
N SER A 94 6.63 6.13 4.28
CA SER A 94 5.44 5.33 4.53
C SER A 94 4.68 5.76 5.78
N LEU A 95 5.39 6.17 6.84
CA LEU A 95 4.79 6.69 8.07
C LEU A 95 4.08 8.04 7.84
N LEU A 96 4.68 8.89 7.00
CA LEU A 96 4.11 10.19 6.63
C LEU A 96 2.86 10.06 5.75
N GLN A 97 2.85 9.11 4.82
CA GLN A 97 1.78 8.88 3.84
C GLN A 97 0.79 7.77 4.23
N ARG A 98 0.74 7.41 5.52
CA ARG A 98 0.01 6.23 6.00
C ARG A 98 -1.46 6.23 5.58
N ASP A 99 -2.14 7.36 5.75
CA ASP A 99 -3.57 7.49 5.47
C ASP A 99 -3.83 7.44 3.96
N ASP A 100 -3.00 8.13 3.16
CA ASP A 100 -3.07 8.08 1.69
C ASP A 100 -2.86 6.65 1.17
N ILE A 101 -1.92 5.90 1.76
CA ILE A 101 -1.68 4.48 1.43
C ILE A 101 -2.91 3.64 1.77
N ALA A 102 -3.52 3.85 2.94
CA ALA A 102 -4.72 3.13 3.34
C ALA A 102 -5.88 3.38 2.37
N ASP A 103 -6.11 4.63 1.97
CA ASP A 103 -7.15 5.01 1.01
C ASP A 103 -6.91 4.38 -0.37
N ARG A 104 -5.66 4.34 -0.84
CA ARG A 104 -5.30 3.68 -2.10
C ARG A 104 -5.55 2.18 -2.08
N ILE A 105 -5.30 1.51 -0.95
CA ILE A 105 -5.62 0.09 -0.76
C ILE A 105 -7.14 -0.13 -0.78
N VAL A 106 -7.92 0.70 -0.09
CA VAL A 106 -9.39 0.63 -0.12
C VAL A 106 -9.92 0.81 -1.55
N LYS A 107 -9.38 1.78 -2.29
CA LYS A 107 -9.74 2.01 -3.69
C LYS A 107 -9.41 0.80 -4.58
N ALA A 108 -8.25 0.17 -4.39
CA ALA A 108 -7.87 -1.05 -5.09
C ALA A 108 -8.88 -2.19 -4.87
N HIS A 109 -9.29 -2.39 -3.63
CA HIS A 109 -10.31 -3.38 -3.30
C HIS A 109 -11.68 -3.06 -3.93
N GLN A 110 -12.10 -1.79 -3.94
CA GLN A 110 -13.34 -1.39 -4.59
C GLN A 110 -13.33 -1.70 -6.09
N GLN A 111 -12.22 -1.42 -6.77
CA GLN A 111 -12.05 -1.75 -8.19
C GLN A 111 -12.18 -3.24 -8.48
N LEU A 112 -11.71 -4.11 -7.57
CA LEU A 112 -11.90 -5.55 -7.69
C LEU A 112 -13.37 -5.95 -7.51
N THR A 113 -14.10 -5.30 -6.59
CA THR A 113 -15.57 -5.48 -6.45
C THR A 113 -16.29 -5.12 -7.74
N ASP A 114 -15.94 -3.98 -8.33
CA ASP A 114 -16.57 -3.48 -9.55
C ASP A 114 -16.33 -4.45 -10.71
N CYS A 115 -15.14 -5.07 -10.78
CA CYS A 115 -14.84 -6.13 -11.73
C CYS A 115 -15.78 -7.33 -11.61
N LEU A 116 -16.01 -7.86 -10.41
CA LEU A 116 -16.89 -9.03 -10.22
C LEU A 116 -18.33 -8.73 -10.66
N THR A 117 -18.80 -7.50 -10.42
CA THR A 117 -20.12 -7.04 -10.89
C THR A 117 -20.22 -7.06 -12.43
N VAL A 118 -19.16 -6.71 -13.16
CA VAL A 118 -19.13 -6.77 -14.63
C VAL A 118 -19.28 -8.20 -15.16
N PHE A 119 -18.79 -9.19 -14.41
CA PHE A 119 -18.97 -10.61 -14.73
C PHE A 119 -20.28 -11.19 -14.18
N GLN A 120 -21.16 -10.38 -13.58
CA GLN A 120 -22.41 -10.82 -12.94
C GLN A 120 -22.19 -11.88 -11.86
N ILE A 121 -20.99 -11.93 -11.27
CA ILE A 121 -20.66 -12.86 -10.21
C ILE A 121 -21.30 -12.32 -8.92
N THR A 122 -22.16 -13.13 -8.29
CA THR A 122 -22.87 -12.72 -7.07
C THR A 122 -21.90 -12.69 -5.89
N THR A 123 -21.63 -11.50 -5.36
CA THR A 123 -20.56 -11.22 -4.37
C THR A 123 -21.07 -10.86 -2.97
N ALA A 124 -22.37 -11.01 -2.70
CA ALA A 124 -22.95 -10.57 -1.43
C ALA A 124 -22.30 -11.24 -0.20
N VAL A 125 -21.92 -12.51 -0.31
CA VAL A 125 -21.18 -13.25 0.72
C VAL A 125 -19.72 -12.77 0.79
N ASP A 126 -19.07 -12.56 -0.36
CA ASP A 126 -17.70 -12.06 -0.45
C ASP A 126 -17.53 -10.68 0.17
N LEU A 127 -18.56 -9.81 0.14
CA LEU A 127 -18.47 -8.44 0.65
C LEU A 127 -18.40 -8.39 2.18
N CYS A 128 -19.17 -9.21 2.89
CA CYS A 128 -19.10 -9.29 4.36
C CYS A 128 -17.77 -9.89 4.81
N GLU A 129 -17.37 -11.03 4.22
CA GLU A 129 -16.07 -11.65 4.53
C GLU A 129 -14.89 -10.71 4.23
N TYR A 130 -15.01 -9.91 3.17
CA TYR A 130 -14.04 -8.86 2.83
C TYR A 130 -13.98 -7.76 3.90
N GLN A 131 -15.11 -7.23 4.35
CA GLN A 131 -15.12 -6.18 5.38
C GLN A 131 -14.49 -6.67 6.70
N GLU A 132 -14.79 -7.91 7.09
CA GLU A 132 -14.17 -8.54 8.25
C GLU A 132 -12.68 -8.79 8.04
N GLY A 133 -12.28 -9.23 6.85
CA GLY A 133 -10.88 -9.40 6.43
C GLY A 133 -10.09 -8.09 6.55
N LEU A 134 -10.62 -7.00 6.03
CA LEU A 134 -10.01 -5.67 6.13
C LEU A 134 -9.84 -5.22 7.57
N ASN A 135 -10.86 -5.39 8.41
CA ASN A 135 -10.80 -4.99 9.81
C ASN A 135 -9.73 -5.79 10.57
N ARG A 136 -9.59 -7.08 10.29
CA ARG A 136 -8.53 -7.92 10.86
C ARG A 136 -7.15 -7.49 10.37
N ALA A 137 -6.99 -7.30 9.06
CA ALA A 137 -5.74 -6.84 8.46
C ALA A 137 -5.31 -5.46 9.00
N GLN A 138 -6.27 -4.55 9.17
CA GLN A 138 -6.02 -3.24 9.75
C GLN A 138 -5.53 -3.32 11.20
N LYS A 139 -6.13 -4.19 12.02
CA LYS A 139 -5.67 -4.39 13.40
C LYS A 139 -4.25 -4.97 13.43
N ALA A 140 -3.98 -6.00 12.63
CA ALA A 140 -2.66 -6.62 12.55
C ALA A 140 -1.58 -5.63 12.09
N ASP A 141 -1.85 -4.82 11.07
CA ASP A 141 -0.92 -3.79 10.59
C ASP A 141 -0.70 -2.68 11.64
N GLN A 142 -1.74 -2.30 12.39
CA GLN A 142 -1.60 -1.32 13.46
C GLN A 142 -0.75 -1.88 14.62
N GLU A 143 -0.93 -3.15 14.98
CA GLU A 143 -0.15 -3.82 16.03
C GLU A 143 1.32 -3.97 15.63
N ASP A 144 1.61 -4.39 14.40
CA ASP A 144 2.98 -4.47 13.87
C ASP A 144 3.65 -3.08 13.84
N LEU A 145 2.92 -2.06 13.38
CA LEU A 145 3.40 -0.68 13.39
C LEU A 145 3.69 -0.20 14.81
N ASN A 146 2.74 -0.38 15.74
CA ASN A 146 2.93 0.03 17.14
C ASN A 146 4.13 -0.66 17.78
N THR A 147 4.35 -1.94 17.48
CA THR A 147 5.51 -2.70 17.95
C THR A 147 6.81 -2.10 17.43
N LYS A 148 6.86 -1.78 16.13
CA LYS A 148 8.02 -1.11 15.51
C LYS A 148 8.28 0.27 16.12
N LEU A 149 7.24 1.06 16.34
CA LEU A 149 7.36 2.39 16.93
C LEU A 149 7.86 2.30 18.38
N ALA A 150 7.33 1.38 19.20
CA ALA A 150 7.78 1.19 20.57
C ALA A 150 9.27 0.78 20.67
N LEU A 151 9.77 -0.01 19.71
CA LEU A 151 11.20 -0.32 19.62
C LEU A 151 12.05 0.92 19.30
N LEU A 152 11.50 1.83 18.49
CA LEU A 152 12.18 3.05 18.06
C LEU A 152 12.15 4.17 19.10
N GLU A 153 11.08 4.28 19.91
CA GLU A 153 10.95 5.30 20.95
C GLU A 153 12.10 5.26 21.97
N ASN A 154 12.69 4.08 22.20
CA ASN A 154 13.79 3.90 23.14
C ASN A 154 15.19 4.20 22.56
N ASN A 155 15.30 4.48 21.25
CA ASN A 155 16.58 4.72 20.60
C ASN A 155 16.49 5.75 19.46
N GLY A 156 16.73 7.02 19.78
CA GLY A 156 16.73 8.12 18.80
C GLY A 156 17.73 7.93 17.65
N HIS A 157 18.84 7.22 17.88
CA HIS A 157 19.79 6.91 16.79
C HIS A 157 19.19 5.88 15.82
N GLU A 158 18.43 4.89 16.31
CA GLU A 158 17.77 3.92 15.45
C GLU A 158 16.66 4.58 14.63
N ILE A 159 15.95 5.57 15.18
CA ILE A 159 15.01 6.40 14.41
C ILE A 159 15.69 7.09 13.23
N LEU A 160 16.84 7.75 13.46
CA LEU A 160 17.59 8.42 12.39
C LEU A 160 18.04 7.45 11.30
N LYS A 161 18.48 6.26 11.70
CA LYS A 161 18.90 5.19 10.78
C LYS A 161 17.72 4.68 9.95
N GLN A 162 16.57 4.42 10.59
CA GLN A 162 15.34 3.99 9.90
C GLN A 162 14.76 5.06 8.99
N PHE A 163 14.91 6.34 9.36
CA PHE A 163 14.45 7.42 8.51
C PHE A 163 15.35 7.63 7.29
N ASN A 164 16.60 7.16 7.34
CA ASN A 164 17.58 7.24 6.26
C ASN A 164 17.72 8.67 5.68
N VAL A 165 17.58 9.70 6.53
CA VAL A 165 17.52 11.11 6.09
C VAL A 165 18.90 11.76 5.99
N PHE A 166 19.96 11.00 5.78
CA PHE A 166 21.32 11.55 5.83
C PHE A 166 21.59 12.60 4.73
N GLN A 167 20.84 12.57 3.63
CA GLN A 167 21.05 13.48 2.49
C GLN A 167 20.19 14.77 2.56
N ASN A 168 18.95 14.71 3.10
CA ASN A 168 18.00 15.85 3.08
C ASN A 168 17.40 16.16 4.47
N GLN A 169 18.25 16.32 5.48
CA GLN A 169 17.84 16.48 6.88
C GLN A 169 16.86 17.64 7.11
N MET A 170 17.10 18.80 6.47
CA MET A 170 16.22 19.98 6.60
C MET A 170 14.82 19.73 6.02
N GLU A 171 14.76 19.07 4.86
CA GLU A 171 13.51 18.77 4.18
C GLU A 171 12.65 17.78 5.00
N ALA A 172 13.26 16.75 5.59
CA ALA A 172 12.53 15.85 6.46
C ALA A 172 12.07 16.51 7.75
N MET A 173 12.86 17.43 8.33
CA MET A 173 12.40 18.19 9.50
C MET A 173 11.13 19.00 9.17
N ILE A 174 11.06 19.61 7.98
CA ILE A 174 9.87 20.31 7.50
C ILE A 174 8.70 19.34 7.27
N ALA A 175 8.95 18.19 6.63
CA ALA A 175 7.93 17.17 6.39
C ALA A 175 7.34 16.62 7.70
N ILE A 176 8.18 16.38 8.71
CA ILE A 176 7.74 15.97 10.05
C ILE A 176 6.87 17.05 10.67
N GLN A 177 7.31 18.32 10.65
CA GLN A 177 6.51 19.44 11.18
C GLN A 177 5.15 19.56 10.49
N HIS A 178 5.10 19.33 9.17
CA HIS A 178 3.84 19.32 8.42
C HIS A 178 2.93 18.17 8.83
N SER A 179 3.48 16.95 8.99
CA SER A 179 2.69 15.80 9.43
C SER A 179 2.16 15.98 10.85
N LEU A 180 2.99 16.46 11.79
CA LEU A 180 2.59 16.74 13.17
C LEU A 180 1.47 17.78 13.24
N ARG A 181 1.47 18.80 12.38
CA ARG A 181 0.40 19.82 12.34
C ARG A 181 -0.92 19.32 11.79
N LYS A 182 -0.89 18.32 10.91
CA LYS A 182 -2.09 17.73 10.30
C LYS A 182 -2.76 16.72 11.23
N ARG A 183 -2.01 16.14 12.18
CA ARG A 183 -2.51 15.16 13.13
C ARG A 183 -3.19 15.87 14.31
N VAL A 184 -4.36 15.36 14.70
CA VAL A 184 -5.18 15.92 15.80
C VAL A 184 -5.02 15.10 17.08
N ASP A 185 -4.57 13.85 16.98
CA ASP A 185 -4.46 12.89 18.09
C ASP A 185 -3.00 12.55 18.42
N ARG A 186 -2.73 12.41 19.74
CA ARG A 186 -1.46 11.94 20.35
C ARG A 186 -1.18 10.46 20.11
N SER A 187 -1.04 10.10 18.84
CA SER A 187 -0.77 8.74 18.42
C SER A 187 0.70 8.34 18.67
N PRO A 188 1.03 7.04 18.79
CA PRO A 188 2.42 6.56 18.90
C PRO A 188 3.31 7.04 17.73
N GLU A 189 2.72 7.20 16.56
CA GLU A 189 3.38 7.77 15.38
C GLU A 189 3.79 9.22 15.63
N GLU A 190 2.92 10.03 16.25
CA GLU A 190 3.23 11.43 16.59
C GLU A 190 4.44 11.50 17.51
N ARG A 191 4.47 10.69 18.57
CA ARG A 191 5.61 10.64 19.50
C ARG A 191 6.91 10.23 18.81
N THR A 192 6.85 9.20 17.96
CA THR A 192 8.04 8.75 17.22
C THR A 192 8.55 9.84 16.26
N LEU A 193 7.63 10.57 15.61
CA LEU A 193 7.97 11.72 14.77
C LEU A 193 8.55 12.88 15.58
N GLU A 194 8.04 13.16 16.78
CA GLU A 194 8.57 14.17 17.71
C GLU A 194 9.99 13.82 18.18
N ILE A 195 10.22 12.57 18.59
CA ILE A 195 11.54 12.07 19.00
C ILE A 195 12.50 12.12 17.80
N GLY A 196 12.04 11.73 16.61
CA GLY A 196 12.81 11.83 15.37
C GLY A 196 13.19 13.27 15.04
N LEU A 197 12.26 14.22 15.17
CA LEU A 197 12.51 15.64 14.97
C LEU A 197 13.52 16.20 15.99
N ALA A 198 13.39 15.81 17.27
CA ALA A 198 14.32 16.20 18.32
C ALA A 198 15.73 15.63 18.05
N SER A 199 15.81 14.38 17.62
CA SER A 199 17.06 13.70 17.26
C SER A 199 17.72 14.33 16.04
N LEU A 200 16.93 14.70 15.01
CA LEU A 200 17.43 15.42 13.83
C LEU A 200 17.99 16.79 14.22
N LYS A 201 17.26 17.58 15.02
CA LYS A 201 17.74 18.89 15.52
C LYS A 201 19.05 18.77 16.31
N ALA A 202 19.14 17.75 17.17
CA ALA A 202 20.35 17.50 17.96
C ALA A 202 21.54 17.10 17.07
N HIS A 203 21.29 16.31 16.02
CA HIS A 203 22.33 15.84 15.12
C HIS A 203 22.81 16.92 14.13
N THR A 204 21.91 17.76 13.62
CA THR A 204 22.25 18.78 12.61
C THR A 204 22.70 20.11 13.21
N GLY A 205 22.44 20.36 14.49
CA GLY A 205 22.65 21.66 15.15
C GLY A 205 21.82 22.80 14.57
N THR A 206 20.92 22.52 13.62
CA THR A 206 20.09 23.51 12.92
C THR A 206 18.64 23.38 13.33
N LYS A 207 18.00 24.52 13.58
CA LYS A 207 16.56 24.58 13.83
C LYS A 207 15.84 24.80 12.49
N PRO A 208 14.88 23.94 12.11
CA PRO A 208 14.01 24.24 11.00
C PRO A 208 13.18 25.49 11.33
N PRO A 209 12.71 26.25 10.32
CA PRO A 209 11.85 27.41 10.55
C PRO A 209 10.65 27.01 11.43
N GLU A 210 10.32 27.81 12.45
CA GLU A 210 9.22 27.50 13.36
C GLU A 210 7.87 27.44 12.64
N LYS A 211 7.73 28.19 11.54
CA LYS A 211 6.58 28.20 10.64
C LYS A 211 7.08 28.19 9.20
N PRO A 212 7.36 27.02 8.60
CA PRO A 212 7.56 26.95 7.17
C PRO A 212 6.32 27.53 6.46
N PRO A 213 6.50 28.26 5.35
CA PRO A 213 5.39 28.77 4.56
C PRO A 213 4.42 27.64 4.20
N LYS A 214 3.10 27.92 4.22
CA LYS A 214 2.07 26.90 3.92
C LYS A 214 2.22 26.26 2.53
N TRP A 215 2.94 26.90 1.61
CA TRP A 215 3.18 26.43 0.25
C TRP A 215 4.45 25.56 0.10
N THR A 216 5.20 25.33 1.18
CA THR A 216 6.40 24.49 1.11
C THR A 216 6.01 23.04 0.83
N ILE A 217 6.39 22.54 -0.34
CA ILE A 217 6.23 21.14 -0.75
C ILE A 217 7.60 20.48 -0.62
N THR A 218 7.65 19.38 0.12
CA THR A 218 8.84 18.54 0.24
C THR A 218 8.75 17.33 -0.69
N SER A 219 9.88 16.70 -1.00
CA SER A 219 9.97 15.41 -1.70
C SER A 219 9.21 14.27 -0.99
N TYR A 220 8.88 14.46 0.29
CA TYR A 220 8.03 13.57 1.09
C TYR A 220 6.52 13.84 0.90
N ASP A 221 6.14 15.05 0.50
CA ASP A 221 4.75 15.42 0.17
C ASP A 221 4.36 15.00 -1.26
N VAL A 222 5.33 14.76 -2.14
CA VAL A 222 5.07 14.34 -3.52
C VAL A 222 4.74 12.86 -3.57
N GLU A 223 3.49 12.55 -3.95
CA GLU A 223 3.10 11.23 -4.42
C GLU A 223 3.86 10.90 -5.71
N ILE A 224 4.60 9.79 -5.74
CA ILE A 224 5.12 9.27 -7.00
C ILE A 224 3.93 8.67 -7.75
N GLY A 225 3.27 9.53 -8.54
CA GLY A 225 2.15 9.19 -9.39
C GLY A 225 2.59 8.49 -10.67
N GLU A 226 1.67 7.68 -11.21
CA GLU A 226 1.83 6.78 -12.35
C GLU A 226 2.49 7.48 -13.56
N LEU A 227 3.62 6.93 -14.01
CA LEU A 227 4.09 7.14 -15.38
C LEU A 227 2.96 6.67 -16.31
N HIS A 228 2.20 7.63 -16.83
CA HIS A 228 1.30 7.39 -17.94
C HIS A 228 2.17 7.07 -19.15
N THR A 229 2.54 5.79 -19.30
CA THR A 229 3.01 5.28 -20.59
C THR A 229 1.84 5.39 -21.55
N LYS A 230 1.93 6.43 -22.39
CA LYS A 230 1.08 6.62 -23.56
C LYS A 230 1.16 5.41 -24.49
#